data_AF-A0A1M6VNS8-F1
#
_entry.id   AF-A0A1M6VNS8-F1
#
_cell.length_a   1.000
_cell.length_b   1.000
_cell.length_c   1.000
_cell.angle_alpha   90.00
_cell.angle_beta   90.00
_cell.angle_gamma   90.00
#
_symmetry.space_group_name_H-M   'P 1'
#
loop_
_entity.id
_entity.type
_entity.pdbx_description
1 polymer ?
#
loop_
_entity_poly.entity_id
_entity_poly.type
_entity_poly.pdbx_seq_one_letter_code
_entity_poly.pdbx_strand_id
1 'polypeptide(L)'
;MSDFDLKSVKVHRTLEGTIFEIAAAVIMLCAWVVVIVTRHNSTPDWIGYGGFTVAVLVALLCAYSPSHINVFSIPLHNIRQVELSIRMVRIIAIGLALMALVLSIVGPDSPLSKTLTLGIFILVGLIGFVFIYLIQRAR
;
A
#
# COMPACT_ATOMS: atom_id res chain seq x y z
N MET A 1 -6.01 -29.41 -18.68
CA MET A 1 -5.96 -28.09 -18.01
C MET A 1 -4.58 -28.00 -17.39
N SER A 2 -3.69 -27.16 -17.92
CA SER A 2 -2.38 -26.95 -17.28
C SER A 2 -2.62 -26.19 -15.98
N ASP A 3 -2.31 -26.80 -14.84
CA ASP A 3 -2.37 -26.13 -13.54
C ASP A 3 -1.51 -24.86 -13.60
N PHE A 4 -2.15 -23.71 -13.45
CA PHE A 4 -1.46 -22.43 -13.36
C PHE A 4 -0.71 -22.38 -12.03
N ASP A 5 0.60 -22.61 -12.06
CA ASP A 5 1.43 -22.55 -10.86
C ASP A 5 1.82 -21.11 -10.54
N LEU A 6 1.12 -20.51 -9.58
CA LEU A 6 1.42 -19.20 -9.01
C LEU A 6 2.86 -19.06 -8.50
N LYS A 7 3.51 -20.16 -8.05
CA LYS A 7 4.90 -20.14 -7.57
C LYS A 7 5.91 -19.98 -8.71
N SER A 8 5.52 -20.36 -9.93
CA SER A 8 6.34 -20.22 -11.13
C SER A 8 6.30 -18.81 -11.74
N VAL A 9 5.32 -17.98 -11.35
CA VAL A 9 5.13 -16.62 -11.86
C VAL A 9 6.18 -15.68 -11.26
N LYS A 10 7.33 -15.59 -11.94
CA LYS A 10 8.31 -14.52 -11.70
C LYS A 10 7.83 -13.25 -12.38
N VAL A 11 7.25 -12.35 -11.59
CA VAL A 11 6.88 -11.01 -12.08
C VAL A 11 8.18 -10.29 -12.45
N HIS A 12 8.35 -9.99 -13.74
CA HIS A 12 9.48 -9.17 -14.17
C HIS A 12 9.39 -7.80 -13.52
N ARG A 13 10.54 -7.23 -13.14
CA ARG A 13 10.61 -5.83 -12.72
C ARG A 13 10.08 -4.96 -13.85
N THR A 14 8.88 -4.42 -13.66
CA THR A 14 8.32 -3.40 -14.55
C THR A 14 8.76 -2.03 -14.08
N LEU A 15 8.98 -1.12 -15.03
CA LEU A 15 9.32 0.28 -14.76
C LEU A 15 8.22 0.92 -13.90
N GLU A 16 6.95 0.60 -14.18
CA GLU A 16 5.80 1.01 -13.37
C GLU A 16 5.91 0.57 -11.91
N GLY A 17 6.27 -0.69 -11.66
CA GLY A 17 6.40 -1.22 -10.30
C GLY A 17 7.47 -0.52 -9.47
N THR A 18 8.59 -0.20 -10.14
CA THR A 18 9.70 0.53 -9.53
C THR A 18 9.29 1.95 -9.15
N ILE A 19 8.51 2.62 -10.00
CA ILE A 19 8.00 3.98 -9.70
C ILE A 19 7.13 3.97 -8.43
N PHE A 20 6.22 3.00 -8.28
CA PHE A 20 5.36 2.92 -7.10
C PHE A 20 6.17 2.68 -5.81
N GLU A 21 7.17 1.81 -5.85
CA GLU A 21 8.07 1.52 -4.73
C GLU A 21 8.87 2.77 -4.33
N ILE A 22 9.43 3.48 -5.31
CA ILE A 22 10.15 4.74 -5.09
C ILE A 22 9.22 5.81 -4.51
N ALA A 23 8.01 5.96 -5.06
CA ALA A 23 7.04 6.93 -4.57
C ALA A 23 6.65 6.66 -3.10
N ALA A 24 6.37 5.40 -2.75
CA ALA A 24 6.09 5.02 -1.37
C ALA A 24 7.30 5.31 -0.45
N ALA A 25 8.52 5.01 -0.89
CA ALA A 25 9.73 5.29 -0.12
C ALA A 25 9.94 6.80 0.09
N VAL A 26 9.76 7.63 -0.94
CA VAL A 26 9.88 9.09 -0.84
C VAL A 26 8.84 9.67 0.11
N ILE A 27 7.58 9.24 0.01
CA ILE A 27 6.50 9.70 0.90
C ILE A 27 6.82 9.33 2.35
N MET A 28 7.30 8.09 2.59
CA MET A 28 7.69 7.65 3.93
C MET A 28 8.88 8.42 4.48
N LEU A 29 9.89 8.71 3.66
CA LEU A 29 11.02 9.55 4.06
C LEU A 29 10.56 10.96 4.43
N CYS A 30 9.70 11.57 3.61
CA CYS A 30 9.12 12.87 3.94
C CYS A 30 8.34 12.83 5.26
N ALA A 31 7.54 11.80 5.51
CA ALA A 31 6.81 11.65 6.75
C ALA A 31 7.77 11.60 7.97
N TRP A 32 8.83 10.79 7.88
CA TRP A 32 9.85 10.70 8.93
C TRP A 32 10.60 12.02 9.15
N VAL A 33 10.99 12.72 8.09
CA VAL A 33 11.64 14.04 8.19
C VAL A 33 10.72 15.03 8.91
N VAL A 34 9.43 15.06 8.57
CA VAL A 34 8.46 15.95 9.23
C VAL A 34 8.32 15.59 10.70
N VAL A 35 8.20 14.31 11.06
CA VAL A 35 8.12 13.86 12.47
C VAL A 35 9.36 14.31 13.25
N ILE A 36 10.56 14.07 12.71
CA ILE A 36 11.82 14.44 13.38
C ILE A 36 11.93 15.95 13.55
N VAL A 37 11.68 16.74 12.50
CA VAL A 37 11.83 18.20 12.57
C VAL A 37 10.79 18.83 13.48
N THR A 38 9.52 18.48 13.29
CA THR A 38 8.40 19.22 13.91
C THR A 38 7.97 18.65 15.25
N ARG A 39 8.31 17.40 15.57
CA ARG A 39 7.80 16.70 16.77
C ARG A 39 8.87 16.13 17.68
N HIS A 40 10.16 16.42 17.49
CA HIS A 40 11.23 15.90 18.36
C HIS A 40 11.07 16.23 19.86
N ASN A 41 10.39 17.34 20.20
CA ASN A 41 10.19 17.79 21.59
C ASN A 41 8.87 17.33 22.23
N SER A 42 7.92 16.83 21.44
CA SER A 42 6.70 16.20 21.94
C SER A 42 6.95 14.70 22.04
N THR A 43 6.28 13.95 22.91
CA THR A 43 6.33 12.46 22.86
C THR A 43 5.84 12.00 21.48
N PRO A 44 6.73 11.62 20.56
CA PRO A 44 6.33 11.27 19.21
C PRO A 44 5.62 9.92 19.30
N ASP A 45 4.51 9.77 18.58
CA ASP A 45 3.83 8.48 18.46
C ASP A 45 4.64 7.55 17.55
N TRP A 46 5.83 7.17 18.00
CA TRP A 46 6.78 6.32 17.28
C TRP A 46 6.16 4.96 16.95
N ILE A 47 5.22 4.49 17.78
CA ILE A 47 4.49 3.24 17.57
C ILE A 47 3.55 3.40 16.38
N GLY A 48 2.79 4.49 16.31
CA GLY A 48 1.94 4.81 15.15
C GLY A 48 2.75 4.90 13.85
N TYR A 49 3.77 5.78 13.79
CA TYR A 49 4.57 5.98 12.57
C TYR A 49 5.41 4.75 12.20
N GLY A 50 5.98 4.06 13.19
CA GLY A 50 6.67 2.79 12.99
C GLY A 50 5.74 1.70 12.45
N GLY A 51 4.51 1.62 12.98
CA GLY A 51 3.48 0.72 12.51
C GLY A 51 3.12 0.94 11.04
N PHE A 52 2.93 2.20 10.62
CA PHE A 52 2.71 2.53 9.21
C PHE A 52 3.91 2.14 8.33
N THR A 53 5.14 2.39 8.79
CA THR A 53 6.36 2.02 8.06
C THR A 53 6.41 0.51 7.82
N VAL A 54 6.19 -0.30 8.86
CA VAL A 54 6.15 -1.76 8.73
C VAL A 54 5.02 -2.20 7.81
N ALA A 55 3.82 -1.61 7.92
CA ALA A 55 2.69 -1.95 7.05
C ALA A 55 2.97 -1.65 5.57
N VAL A 56 3.60 -0.52 5.26
CA VAL A 56 4.02 -0.17 3.89
C VAL A 56 5.05 -1.17 3.37
N LEU A 57 6.06 -1.52 4.17
CA LEU A 57 7.09 -2.50 3.79
C LEU A 57 6.48 -3.88 3.53
N VAL A 58 5.59 -4.36 4.41
CA VAL A 58 4.88 -5.63 4.23
C VAL A 58 4.03 -5.59 2.96
N ALA A 59 3.31 -4.51 2.68
CA ALA A 59 2.53 -4.38 1.46
C ALA A 59 3.43 -4.45 0.21
N LEU A 60 4.56 -3.74 0.18
CA LEU A 60 5.50 -3.79 -0.94
C LEU A 60 6.16 -5.17 -1.10
N LEU A 61 6.48 -5.86 0.00
CA LEU A 61 6.98 -7.23 -0.02
C LEU A 61 5.94 -8.22 -0.56
N CYS A 62 4.67 -8.07 -0.17
CA CYS A 62 3.56 -8.83 -0.72
C CYS A 62 3.41 -8.58 -2.22
N ALA A 63 3.59 -7.33 -2.68
CA ALA A 63 3.58 -6.99 -4.09
C ALA A 63 4.75 -7.64 -4.88
N TYR A 64 5.88 -7.91 -4.22
CA TYR A 64 7.02 -8.62 -4.83
C TYR A 64 6.76 -10.12 -4.99
N SER A 65 6.04 -10.74 -4.06
CA SER A 65 5.72 -12.17 -4.07
C SER A 65 4.20 -12.41 -4.17
N PRO A 66 3.62 -12.42 -5.38
CA PRO A 66 2.17 -12.54 -5.56
C PRO A 66 1.58 -13.83 -5.02
N SER A 67 2.40 -14.88 -4.82
CA SER A 67 2.00 -16.13 -4.17
C SER A 67 1.43 -15.94 -2.75
N HIS A 68 1.75 -14.82 -2.09
CA HIS A 68 1.24 -14.48 -0.76
C HIS A 68 0.07 -13.48 -0.81
N ILE A 69 -0.30 -12.97 -1.99
CA ILE A 69 -1.45 -12.08 -2.15
C ILE A 69 -2.71 -12.94 -2.22
N ASN A 70 -3.38 -13.08 -1.07
CA ASN A 70 -4.71 -13.70 -1.03
C ASN A 70 -5.78 -12.61 -1.19
N VAL A 71 -6.23 -12.36 -2.43
CA VAL A 71 -7.32 -11.41 -2.71
C VAL A 71 -8.64 -12.06 -2.29
N PHE A 72 -9.04 -11.89 -1.02
CA PHE A 72 -10.36 -12.32 -0.52
C PHE A 72 -10.76 -13.75 -0.92
N SER A 73 -9.81 -14.69 -0.85
CA SER A 73 -10.03 -16.11 -1.21
C SER A 73 -10.42 -16.34 -2.67
N ILE A 74 -10.10 -15.40 -3.57
CA ILE A 74 -10.28 -15.57 -5.02
C ILE A 74 -9.00 -16.21 -5.57
N PRO A 75 -9.04 -17.50 -5.97
CA PRO A 75 -7.91 -18.10 -6.66
C PRO A 75 -7.62 -17.34 -7.94
N LEU A 76 -6.36 -16.90 -8.09
CA LEU A 76 -5.84 -16.22 -9.26
C LEU A 76 -5.51 -17.28 -10.31
N HIS A 77 -6.17 -17.25 -11.46
CA HIS A 77 -6.02 -18.27 -12.52
C HIS A 77 -5.30 -17.76 -13.76
N ASN A 78 -5.07 -16.45 -13.84
CA ASN A 78 -4.53 -15.81 -15.04
C ASN A 78 -3.45 -14.77 -14.68
N ILE A 79 -2.44 -14.63 -15.55
CA ILE A 79 -1.35 -13.66 -15.41
C ILE A 79 -1.90 -12.24 -15.26
N ARG A 80 -2.96 -11.90 -16.00
CA ARG A 80 -3.61 -10.59 -15.92
C ARG A 80 -4.21 -10.30 -14.54
N GLN A 81 -4.77 -11.31 -13.86
CA GLN A 81 -5.30 -11.15 -12.51
C GLN A 81 -4.19 -10.94 -11.49
N VAL A 82 -3.07 -11.64 -11.67
CA VAL A 82 -1.87 -11.46 -10.84
C VAL A 82 -1.33 -10.04 -10.98
N GLU A 83 -1.18 -9.53 -12.20
CA GLU A 83 -0.71 -8.16 -12.45
C GLU A 83 -1.62 -7.10 -11.81
N LEU A 84 -2.94 -7.25 -11.96
CA LEU A 84 -3.91 -6.33 -11.33
C LEU A 84 -3.85 -6.38 -9.80
N SER A 85 -3.67 -7.57 -9.21
CA SER A 85 -3.54 -7.73 -7.77
C SER A 85 -2.28 -7.04 -7.21
N ILE A 86 -1.16 -7.14 -7.91
CA ILE A 86 0.09 -6.47 -7.53
C ILE A 86 -0.06 -4.96 -7.59
N ARG A 87 -0.69 -4.45 -8.66
CA ARG A 87 -0.98 -3.00 -8.80
C ARG A 87 -1.86 -2.51 -7.66
N MET A 88 -2.89 -3.26 -7.29
CA MET A 88 -3.75 -2.94 -6.15
C MET A 88 -2.96 -2.84 -4.84
N VAL A 89 -2.12 -3.83 -4.53
CA VAL A 89 -1.31 -3.83 -3.29
C VAL A 89 -0.33 -2.65 -3.25
N ARG A 90 0.29 -2.30 -4.39
CA ARG A 90 1.16 -1.11 -4.49
C ARG A 90 0.42 0.20 -4.21
N ILE A 91 -0.80 0.35 -4.72
CA ILE A 91 -1.64 1.53 -4.45
C ILE A 91 -2.02 1.59 -2.96
N ILE A 92 -2.34 0.45 -2.35
CA ILE A 92 -2.61 0.37 -0.91
C ILE A 92 -1.38 0.81 -0.10
N ALA A 93 -0.18 0.38 -0.49
CA ALA A 93 1.07 0.79 0.17
C ALA A 93 1.27 2.32 0.10
N ILE A 94 0.99 2.95 -1.05
CA ILE A 94 1.03 4.41 -1.17
C ILE A 94 -0.04 5.08 -0.31
N GLY A 95 -1.26 4.52 -0.26
CA GLY A 95 -2.33 5.01 0.61
C GLY A 95 -1.90 5.05 2.08
N LEU A 96 -1.31 3.97 2.57
CA LEU A 96 -0.76 3.88 3.93
C LEU A 96 0.37 4.89 4.17
N ALA A 97 1.27 5.06 3.20
CA ALA A 97 2.34 6.07 3.29
C ALA A 97 1.78 7.50 3.36
N LEU A 98 0.73 7.81 2.57
CA LEU A 98 0.05 9.11 2.61
C LEU A 98 -0.66 9.34 3.94
N MET A 99 -1.29 8.33 4.52
CA MET A 99 -1.87 8.43 5.87
C MET A 99 -0.80 8.79 6.91
N ALA A 100 0.35 8.12 6.87
CA ALA A 100 1.48 8.45 7.74
C ALA A 100 1.97 9.89 7.54
N LEU A 101 2.06 10.36 6.30
CA LEU A 101 2.45 11.73 5.98
C LEU A 101 1.44 12.76 6.53
N VAL A 102 0.13 12.55 6.34
CA VAL A 102 -0.91 13.45 6.88
C VAL A 102 -0.82 13.54 8.40
N LEU A 103 -0.66 12.40 9.07
CA LEU A 103 -0.51 12.35 10.51
C LEU A 103 0.76 13.08 10.97
N SER A 104 1.86 12.96 10.21
CA SER A 104 3.11 13.64 10.54
C SER A 104 2.98 15.17 10.49
N ILE A 105 2.31 15.70 9.46
CA ILE A 105 2.16 17.14 9.22
C ILE A 105 1.19 17.75 10.23
N VAL A 106 -0.04 17.20 10.34
CA VAL A 106 -1.12 17.86 11.09
C VAL A 106 -1.19 17.36 12.54
N GLY A 107 -0.87 16.08 12.76
CA GLY A 107 -0.88 15.45 14.07
C GLY A 107 -2.12 14.61 14.34
N PRO A 108 -1.99 13.52 15.11
CA PRO A 108 -3.04 12.52 15.29
C PRO A 108 -4.30 13.06 16.00
N ASP A 109 -4.14 14.06 16.86
CA ASP A 109 -5.25 14.55 17.68
C ASP A 109 -6.13 15.59 16.98
N SER A 110 -5.63 16.17 15.88
CA SER A 110 -6.36 17.19 15.16
C SER A 110 -7.61 16.61 14.46
N PRO A 111 -8.74 17.33 14.45
CA PRO A 111 -9.93 16.88 13.71
C PRO A 111 -9.66 16.79 12.21
N LEU A 112 -8.81 17.69 11.69
CA LEU A 112 -8.40 17.70 10.29
C LEU A 112 -7.66 16.41 9.89
N SER A 113 -6.73 15.92 10.72
CA SER A 113 -6.01 14.67 10.40
C SER A 113 -6.96 13.47 10.38
N LYS A 114 -7.93 13.41 11.31
CA LYS A 114 -8.94 12.34 11.33
C LYS A 114 -9.79 12.35 10.07
N THR A 115 -10.27 13.52 9.64
CA THR A 115 -11.06 13.65 8.41
C THR A 115 -10.24 13.29 7.16
N LEU A 116 -9.00 13.77 7.04
CA LEU A 116 -8.14 13.46 5.90
C LEU A 116 -7.75 11.98 5.86
N THR A 117 -7.43 11.39 7.00
CA THR A 117 -7.08 9.97 7.13
C THR A 117 -8.27 9.08 6.75
N LEU A 118 -9.48 9.44 7.21
CA LEU A 118 -10.72 8.76 6.81
C LEU A 118 -10.97 8.91 5.30
N GLY A 119 -10.77 10.10 4.74
CA GLY A 119 -10.90 10.34 3.31
C GLY A 119 -9.95 9.48 2.47
N ILE A 120 -8.68 9.37 2.88
CA ILE A 120 -7.69 8.49 2.24
C ILE A 120 -8.13 7.03 2.37
N PHE A 121 -8.59 6.61 3.55
CA PHE A 121 -9.06 5.24 3.77
C PHE A 121 -10.23 4.87 2.85
N ILE A 122 -11.22 5.77 2.72
CA ILE A 122 -12.35 5.59 1.80
C ILE A 122 -11.85 5.54 0.35
N LEU A 123 -10.97 6.45 -0.05
CA LEU A 123 -10.44 6.48 -1.42
C LEU A 123 -9.68 5.18 -1.77
N VAL A 124 -8.78 4.74 -0.89
CA VAL A 124 -8.02 3.49 -1.06
C VAL A 124 -8.97 2.28 -1.08
N GLY A 125 -9.99 2.28 -0.21
CA GLY A 125 -11.02 1.25 -0.19
C GLY A 125 -11.83 1.19 -1.49
N LEU A 126 -12.24 2.33 -2.03
CA LEU A 126 -12.95 2.42 -3.32
C LEU A 126 -12.08 1.94 -4.48
N ILE A 127 -10.80 2.36 -4.52
CA ILE A 127 -9.86 1.89 -5.53
C ILE A 127 -9.68 0.38 -5.40
N GLY A 128 -9.45 -0.14 -4.19
CA GLY A 128 -9.35 -1.57 -3.93
C GLY A 128 -10.58 -2.34 -4.40
N PHE A 129 -11.79 -1.82 -4.14
CA PHE A 129 -13.04 -2.41 -4.61
C PHE A 129 -13.12 -2.47 -6.15
N VAL A 130 -12.73 -1.39 -6.84
CA VAL A 130 -12.66 -1.36 -8.30
C VAL A 130 -11.69 -2.41 -8.83
N PHE A 131 -10.50 -2.55 -8.23
CA PHE A 131 -9.53 -3.57 -8.62
C PHE A 131 -10.06 -4.99 -8.39
N ILE A 132 -10.72 -5.25 -7.26
CA ILE A 132 -11.35 -6.56 -6.99
C ILE A 132 -12.40 -6.87 -8.07
N TYR A 133 -13.26 -5.91 -8.40
CA TYR A 133 -14.25 -6.05 -9.46
C TYR A 133 -13.60 -6.33 -10.82
N LEU A 134 -12.52 -5.62 -11.18
CA LEU A 134 -11.77 -5.85 -12.42
C LEU A 134 -11.10 -7.24 -12.45
N ILE A 135 -10.57 -7.71 -11.33
CA ILE A 135 -9.97 -9.05 -11.20
C ILE A 135 -11.02 -10.13 -11.42
N GLN A 136 -12.21 -9.98 -10.84
CA GLN A 136 -13.33 -10.90 -11.03
C GLN A 136 -13.80 -10.94 -12.49
N ARG A 137 -13.90 -9.77 -13.15
CA ARG A 137 -14.31 -9.66 -14.55
C ARG A 137 -13.26 -10.14 -15.55
N ALA A 138 -11.99 -10.22 -15.13
CA ALA A 138 -10.89 -10.74 -15.96
C ALA A 138 -10.77 -12.28 -15.95
N ARG A 139 -11.70 -13.00 -15.29
CA ARG A 139 -11.89 -14.45 -15.47
C ARG A 139 -12.45 -14.74 -16.86
#